data_AF-A0A147BLJ6-F1
#
_entry.id   AF-A0A147BLJ6-F1
#
_cell.length_a   1.000
_cell.length_b   1.000
_cell.length_c   1.000
_cell.angle_alpha   90.00
_cell.angle_beta   90.00
_cell.angle_gamma   90.00
#
_symmetry.space_group_name_H-M   'P 1'
#
loop_
_entity.id
_entity.type
_entity.pdbx_description
1 polymer ?
#
loop_
_entity_poly.entity_id
_entity_poly.type
_entity_poly.pdbx_seq_one_letter_code
_entity_poly.pdbx_strand_id
1 'polypeptide(L)'
;QEPVIAQRACALCGVVYKTAVKLPCAHTLCTKCHTQCVDKGSACPVDQEPFCEKDLEKLEISAEYILNRKVACWNAPSGCSFIGTTASLLDHYKECGFSVVPCCLCLSSVLQLDILEHFQSGCITHGVKCVPSNSPATEELKDISTAYLEMKRATGRISQDVMSLQTNLNQCSENITLEEAKCRVQRKAEASTLHDEIKRLVEQLKDFSTICTTRIPEAMQVALQAVMADYKEHVSKELRLLSLPKPTRVHWYIEGWEFRKKEAGYRSLCSPRSNMYGYNVFQEVTLKRKDDEVSLGCFMAIHPGDNDLQLEWPFRKVYTLGVIHPKDPSNVISFKTNPVNCRDDLQHCFLRPKGKGNVGCGTVNLTTVRKLETDGFIQSDTLHMFLEIEP
;
A
#
# COMPACT_ATOMS: atom_id res chain seq x y z
N GLN A 1 -31.70 38.48 -13.49
CA GLN A 1 -30.29 38.32 -13.07
C GLN A 1 -29.65 37.25 -13.93
N GLU A 2 -28.39 37.42 -14.35
CA GLU A 2 -27.69 36.41 -15.16
C GLU A 2 -27.51 35.11 -14.35
N PRO A 3 -27.78 33.91 -14.93
CA PRO A 3 -27.86 32.66 -14.17
C PRO A 3 -26.59 32.31 -13.40
N VAL A 4 -25.43 32.61 -13.98
CA VAL A 4 -24.11 32.35 -13.38
C VAL A 4 -23.87 33.24 -12.16
N ILE A 5 -24.34 34.49 -12.17
CA ILE A 5 -24.18 35.40 -11.04
C ILE A 5 -25.09 34.98 -9.87
N ALA A 6 -26.34 34.61 -10.16
CA ALA A 6 -27.28 34.16 -9.14
C ALA A 6 -26.81 32.89 -8.41
N GLN A 7 -26.15 31.97 -9.12
CA GLN A 7 -25.62 30.72 -8.54
C GLN A 7 -24.31 30.92 -7.75
N ARG A 8 -23.63 32.06 -7.93
CA ARG A 8 -22.31 32.33 -7.35
C ARG A 8 -22.30 33.45 -6.31
N ALA A 9 -23.41 34.18 -6.18
CA ALA A 9 -23.58 35.14 -5.10
C ALA A 9 -23.60 34.40 -3.76
N CYS A 10 -22.98 35.01 -2.73
CA CYS A 10 -23.07 34.49 -1.38
C CYS A 10 -24.52 34.54 -0.89
N ALA A 11 -25.04 33.42 -0.40
CA ALA A 11 -26.40 33.32 0.14
C ALA A 11 -26.65 34.25 1.35
N LEU A 12 -25.59 34.64 2.08
CA LEU A 12 -25.73 35.48 3.28
C LEU A 12 -25.58 36.98 2.99
N CYS A 13 -24.58 37.37 2.20
CA CYS A 13 -24.30 38.79 1.96
C CYS A 13 -24.67 39.27 0.56
N GLY A 14 -25.07 38.38 -0.35
CA GLY A 14 -25.42 38.71 -1.74
C GLY A 14 -24.24 39.12 -2.62
N VAL A 15 -23.03 39.23 -2.07
CA VAL A 15 -21.84 39.66 -2.81
C VAL A 15 -21.24 38.51 -3.61
N VAL A 16 -20.83 38.80 -4.83
CA VAL A 16 -20.09 37.88 -5.71
C VAL A 16 -18.60 38.10 -5.51
N TYR A 17 -17.91 37.06 -5.06
CA TYR A 17 -16.45 37.05 -4.90
C TYR A 17 -15.78 36.25 -6.02
N LYS A 18 -14.48 36.50 -6.22
CA LYS A 18 -13.64 35.68 -7.13
C LYS A 18 -13.67 34.20 -6.73
N THR A 19 -13.70 33.95 -5.43
CA THR A 19 -13.76 32.61 -4.85
C THR A 19 -14.92 32.50 -3.87
N ALA A 20 -15.64 31.39 -3.95
CA ALA A 20 -16.70 31.01 -3.03
C ALA A 20 -16.63 29.49 -2.81
N VAL A 21 -17.39 29.00 -1.84
CA VAL A 21 -17.58 27.57 -1.60
C VAL A 21 -19.05 27.24 -1.69
N LYS A 22 -19.37 26.11 -2.29
CA LYS A 22 -20.72 25.55 -2.27
C LYS A 22 -20.76 24.42 -1.25
N LEU A 23 -21.67 24.56 -0.31
CA LEU A 23 -21.91 23.58 0.74
C LEU A 23 -22.67 22.36 0.19
N PRO A 24 -22.66 21.21 0.91
CA PRO A 24 -23.45 20.04 0.53
C PRO A 24 -24.95 20.32 0.39
N CYS A 25 -25.48 21.25 1.18
CA CYS A 25 -26.87 21.74 1.10
C CYS A 25 -27.13 22.67 -0.10
N ALA A 26 -26.18 22.79 -1.03
CA ALA A 26 -26.19 23.62 -2.24
C ALA A 26 -26.15 25.15 -2.02
N HIS A 27 -26.11 25.64 -0.78
CA HIS A 27 -25.90 27.06 -0.49
C HIS A 27 -24.45 27.49 -0.80
N THR A 28 -24.30 28.60 -1.52
CA THR A 28 -23.00 29.19 -1.85
C THR A 28 -22.61 30.24 -0.81
N LEU A 29 -21.42 30.14 -0.22
CA LEU A 29 -20.86 31.11 0.72
C LEU A 29 -19.56 31.73 0.18
N CYS A 30 -19.37 33.04 0.38
CA CYS A 30 -18.07 33.65 0.14
C CYS A 30 -17.05 33.22 1.20
N THR A 31 -15.77 33.42 0.93
CA THR A 31 -14.68 33.03 1.86
C THR A 31 -14.87 33.63 3.26
N LYS A 32 -15.23 34.90 3.39
CA LYS A 32 -15.45 35.56 4.69
C LYS A 32 -16.62 34.94 5.46
N CYS A 33 -17.76 34.76 4.79
CA CYS A 33 -18.95 34.16 5.41
C CYS A 33 -18.71 32.70 5.79
N HIS A 34 -18.02 31.94 4.93
CA HIS A 34 -17.64 30.56 5.21
C HIS A 34 -16.76 30.46 6.47
N THR A 35 -15.70 31.27 6.59
CA THR A 35 -14.84 31.28 7.78
C THR A 35 -15.64 31.55 9.05
N GLN A 36 -16.56 32.51 9.01
CA GLN A 36 -17.44 32.79 10.16
C GLN A 36 -18.40 31.63 10.49
N CYS A 37 -18.80 30.81 9.51
CA CYS A 37 -19.62 29.63 9.76
C CYS A 37 -18.80 28.52 10.42
N VAL A 38 -17.56 28.32 9.96
CA VAL A 38 -16.61 27.38 10.59
C VAL A 38 -16.35 27.76 12.05
N ASP A 39 -16.06 29.05 12.31
CA ASP A 39 -15.81 29.56 13.67
C ASP A 39 -17.00 29.34 14.63
N LYS A 40 -18.22 29.20 14.08
CA LYS A 40 -19.47 29.02 14.83
C LYS A 40 -19.98 27.58 14.85
N GLY A 41 -19.16 26.61 14.45
CA GLY A 41 -19.48 25.18 14.56
C GLY A 41 -19.87 24.49 13.25
N SER A 42 -19.47 25.04 12.09
CA SER A 42 -19.55 24.38 10.78
C SER A 42 -20.95 23.88 10.40
N ALA A 43 -21.95 24.73 10.60
CA ALA A 43 -23.32 24.53 10.13
C ALA A 43 -23.72 25.65 9.17
N CYS A 44 -24.48 25.33 8.13
CA CYS A 44 -24.98 26.33 7.19
C CYS A 44 -25.97 27.27 7.90
N PRO A 45 -25.80 28.60 7.85
CA PRO A 45 -26.74 29.50 8.54
C PRO A 45 -28.13 29.60 7.91
N VAL A 46 -28.34 29.01 6.72
CA VAL A 46 -29.62 29.09 5.99
C VAL A 46 -30.55 27.96 6.39
N ASP A 47 -30.05 26.73 6.47
CA ASP A 47 -30.83 25.51 6.74
C ASP A 47 -30.34 24.75 7.99
N GLN A 48 -29.27 25.21 8.64
CA GLN A 48 -28.65 24.61 9.83
C GLN A 48 -28.04 23.23 9.60
N GLU A 49 -27.89 22.79 8.35
CA GLU A 49 -27.25 21.52 8.04
C GLU A 49 -25.75 21.57 8.34
N PRO A 50 -25.19 20.59 9.07
CA PRO A 50 -23.76 20.51 9.33
C PRO A 50 -23.01 20.22 8.04
N PHE A 51 -21.80 20.77 7.90
CA PHE A 51 -20.93 20.50 6.76
C PHE A 51 -19.50 20.19 7.20
N CYS A 52 -18.81 19.40 6.39
CA CYS A 52 -17.38 19.13 6.53
C CYS A 52 -16.60 19.91 5.48
N GLU A 53 -15.48 20.53 5.86
CA GLU A 53 -14.64 21.31 4.93
C GLU A 53 -14.12 20.49 3.74
N LYS A 54 -14.02 19.17 3.88
CA LYS A 54 -13.57 18.25 2.82
C LYS A 54 -14.59 18.05 1.71
N ASP A 55 -15.88 18.27 2.00
CA ASP A 55 -16.98 18.01 1.09
C ASP A 55 -17.46 19.29 0.36
N LEU A 56 -16.66 20.36 0.46
CA LEU A 56 -16.98 21.65 -0.13
C LEU A 56 -16.51 21.74 -1.58
N GLU A 57 -17.41 22.17 -2.46
CA GLU A 57 -17.05 22.47 -3.85
C GLU A 57 -16.51 23.90 -3.93
N LYS A 58 -15.24 24.05 -4.31
CA LYS A 58 -14.63 25.37 -4.51
C LYS A 58 -15.10 25.96 -5.84
N LEU A 59 -15.71 27.13 -5.76
CA LEU A 59 -16.25 27.88 -6.88
C LEU A 59 -15.31 29.04 -7.21
N GLU A 60 -14.72 29.03 -8.41
CA GLU A 60 -13.88 30.14 -8.90
C GLU A 60 -14.50 30.79 -10.13
N ILE A 61 -14.47 32.12 -10.16
CA ILE A 61 -14.85 32.94 -11.31
C ILE A 61 -13.62 33.70 -11.78
N SER A 62 -13.40 33.78 -13.10
CA SER A 62 -12.30 34.57 -13.62
C SER A 62 -12.50 36.06 -13.30
N ALA A 63 -11.41 36.74 -12.95
CA ALA A 63 -11.46 38.18 -12.69
C ALA A 63 -11.96 38.95 -13.92
N GLU A 64 -11.54 38.53 -15.12
CA GLU A 64 -12.01 39.07 -16.39
C GLU A 64 -13.52 38.93 -16.56
N TYR A 65 -14.10 37.78 -16.21
CA TYR A 65 -15.55 37.57 -16.28
C TYR A 65 -16.31 38.53 -15.36
N ILE A 66 -15.82 38.79 -14.15
CA ILE A 66 -16.43 39.74 -13.19
C ILE A 66 -16.28 41.18 -13.70
N LEU A 67 -15.07 41.54 -14.15
CA LEU A 67 -14.72 42.90 -14.58
C LEU A 67 -15.53 43.35 -15.80
N ASN A 68 -15.91 42.43 -16.69
CA ASN A 68 -16.70 42.71 -17.88
C ASN A 68 -18.22 42.74 -17.66
N ARG A 69 -18.72 42.47 -16.44
CA ARG A 69 -20.17 42.50 -16.15
C ARG A 69 -20.71 43.92 -16.15
N LYS A 70 -21.90 44.10 -16.73
CA LYS A 70 -22.66 45.35 -16.60
C LYS A 70 -23.24 45.49 -15.20
N VAL A 71 -22.97 46.62 -14.56
CA VAL A 71 -23.41 46.98 -13.20
C VAL A 71 -23.94 48.41 -13.18
N ALA A 72 -24.88 48.69 -12.29
CA ALA A 72 -25.34 50.04 -11.99
C ALA A 72 -24.46 50.66 -10.89
N CYS A 73 -24.38 51.99 -10.85
CA CYS A 73 -23.74 52.69 -9.74
C CYS A 73 -24.47 52.41 -8.42
N TRP A 74 -23.72 52.29 -7.34
CA TRP A 74 -24.26 52.11 -5.99
C TRP A 74 -24.99 53.34 -5.47
N ASN A 75 -24.70 54.53 -6.03
CA ASN A 75 -25.47 55.76 -5.83
C ASN A 75 -26.70 55.88 -6.76
N ALA A 76 -27.10 54.81 -7.46
CA ALA A 76 -28.33 54.83 -8.27
C ALA A 76 -29.60 55.18 -7.48
N PRO A 77 -29.79 54.75 -6.22
CA PRO A 77 -30.91 55.22 -5.39
C PRO A 77 -30.88 56.73 -5.13
N SER A 78 -29.68 57.34 -5.14
CA SER A 78 -29.49 58.78 -5.00
C SER A 78 -29.62 59.54 -6.33
N GLY A 79 -29.96 58.86 -7.43
CA GLY A 79 -30.20 59.48 -8.74
C GLY A 79 -29.12 59.24 -9.81
N CYS A 80 -28.05 58.49 -9.50
CA CYS A 80 -27.03 58.19 -10.51
C CYS A 80 -27.54 57.21 -11.57
N SER A 81 -27.56 57.62 -12.84
CA SER A 81 -28.02 56.78 -13.96
C SER A 81 -26.90 55.94 -14.61
N PHE A 82 -25.71 55.88 -14.02
CA PHE A 82 -24.58 55.16 -14.60
C PHE A 82 -24.83 53.64 -14.64
N ILE A 83 -24.66 53.07 -15.84
CA ILE A 83 -24.62 51.63 -16.10
C ILE A 83 -23.39 51.36 -16.97
N GLY A 84 -22.42 50.63 -16.44
CA GLY A 84 -21.13 50.38 -17.09
C GLY A 84 -20.56 49.02 -16.70
N THR A 85 -19.31 48.74 -17.07
CA THR A 85 -18.66 47.50 -16.64
C THR A 85 -18.15 47.62 -15.21
N THR A 86 -18.00 46.51 -14.49
CA THR A 86 -17.38 46.52 -13.15
C THR A 86 -15.98 47.17 -13.18
N ALA A 87 -15.22 46.98 -14.26
CA ALA A 87 -13.93 47.63 -14.45
C ALA A 87 -14.01 49.16 -14.49
N SER A 88 -15.01 49.73 -15.19
CA SER A 88 -15.16 51.19 -15.30
C SER A 88 -15.86 51.83 -14.10
N LEU A 89 -16.49 51.03 -13.23
CA LEU A 89 -17.21 51.52 -12.05
C LEU A 89 -16.29 52.27 -11.07
N LEU A 90 -15.03 51.84 -10.90
CA LEU A 90 -14.09 52.49 -9.98
C LEU A 90 -13.73 53.91 -10.44
N ASP A 91 -13.49 54.09 -11.73
CA ASP A 91 -13.18 55.40 -12.29
C ASP A 91 -14.42 56.30 -12.30
N HIS A 92 -15.60 55.73 -12.58
CA HIS A 92 -16.86 56.44 -12.39
C HIS A 92 -17.07 56.91 -10.94
N TYR A 93 -16.78 56.06 -9.94
CA TYR A 93 -17.02 56.39 -8.54
C TYR A 93 -16.26 57.64 -8.07
N LYS A 94 -15.01 57.82 -8.51
CA LYS A 94 -14.17 58.98 -8.17
C LYS A 94 -14.80 60.31 -8.59
N GLU A 95 -15.56 60.29 -9.68
CA GLU A 95 -16.19 61.47 -10.29
C GLU A 95 -17.72 61.50 -10.09
N CYS A 96 -18.27 60.59 -9.28
CA CYS A 96 -19.71 60.42 -9.14
C CYS A 96 -20.30 61.54 -8.26
N GLY A 97 -20.88 62.57 -8.89
CA GLY A 97 -21.52 63.69 -8.19
C GLY A 97 -22.70 63.33 -7.28
N PHE A 98 -23.26 62.12 -7.41
CA PHE A 98 -24.31 61.60 -6.53
C PHE A 98 -23.77 60.91 -5.26
N SER A 99 -22.46 60.99 -5.02
CA SER A 99 -21.85 60.50 -3.78
C SER A 99 -22.28 61.35 -2.59
N VAL A 100 -22.69 60.70 -1.50
CA VAL A 100 -23.07 61.38 -0.26
C VAL A 100 -21.82 61.67 0.56
N VAL A 101 -21.58 62.94 0.87
CA VAL A 101 -20.41 63.41 1.63
C VAL A 101 -20.86 64.26 2.83
N PRO A 102 -20.11 64.25 3.95
CA PRO A 102 -20.40 65.12 5.08
C PRO A 102 -19.93 66.56 4.80
N CYS A 103 -20.77 67.55 5.12
CA CYS A 103 -20.38 68.95 5.09
C CYS A 103 -19.31 69.25 6.15
N CYS A 104 -18.24 69.96 5.81
CA CYS A 104 -17.16 70.29 6.75
C CYS A 104 -17.54 71.29 7.86
N LEU A 105 -18.66 72.01 7.71
CA LEU A 105 -19.12 72.99 8.68
C LEU A 105 -20.21 72.43 9.60
N CYS A 106 -21.26 71.83 9.02
CA CYS A 106 -22.43 71.37 9.77
C CYS A 106 -22.51 69.84 9.91
N LEU A 107 -21.60 69.08 9.28
CA LEU A 107 -21.54 67.61 9.28
C LEU A 107 -22.77 66.91 8.68
N SER A 108 -23.71 67.65 8.10
CA SER A 108 -24.87 67.07 7.43
C SER A 108 -24.45 66.31 6.16
N SER A 109 -25.15 65.23 5.85
CA SER A 109 -24.96 64.45 4.64
C SER A 109 -25.54 65.18 3.42
N VAL A 110 -24.71 65.52 2.44
CA VAL A 110 -25.08 66.27 1.22
C VAL A 110 -24.55 65.51 0.00
N LEU A 111 -25.24 65.59 -1.15
CA LEU A 111 -24.69 65.09 -2.40
C LEU A 111 -23.50 65.95 -2.84
N GLN A 112 -22.47 65.33 -3.40
CA GLN A 112 -21.27 66.04 -3.86
C GLN A 112 -21.60 67.12 -4.90
N LEU A 113 -22.56 66.87 -5.78
CA LEU A 113 -23.14 67.82 -6.74
C LEU A 113 -23.72 69.06 -6.05
N ASP A 114 -24.44 68.85 -4.94
CA ASP A 114 -25.24 69.89 -4.28
C ASP A 114 -24.45 70.62 -3.19
N ILE A 115 -23.17 70.29 -3.00
CA ILE A 115 -22.38 70.85 -1.91
C ILE A 115 -22.32 72.38 -2.02
N LEU A 116 -22.14 72.93 -3.23
CA LEU A 116 -22.12 74.37 -3.46
C LEU A 116 -23.48 75.01 -3.16
N GLU A 117 -24.57 74.38 -3.58
CA GLU A 117 -25.93 74.86 -3.29
C GLU A 117 -26.23 74.82 -1.79
N HIS A 118 -25.75 73.79 -1.08
CA HIS A 118 -25.84 73.71 0.39
C HIS A 118 -25.10 74.88 1.08
N PHE A 119 -23.94 75.29 0.58
CA PHE A 119 -23.25 76.49 1.09
C PHE A 119 -24.03 77.78 0.76
N GLN A 120 -24.59 77.89 -0.44
CA GLN A 120 -25.35 79.06 -0.89
C GLN A 120 -26.72 79.21 -0.21
N SER A 121 -27.37 78.10 0.15
CA SER A 121 -28.67 78.05 0.83
C SER A 121 -28.57 78.31 2.34
N GLY A 122 -27.39 78.71 2.84
CA GLY A 122 -27.20 79.14 4.21
C GLY A 122 -26.77 78.01 5.14
N CYS A 123 -25.73 77.26 4.75
CA CYS A 123 -24.98 76.40 5.66
C CYS A 123 -24.59 77.21 6.93
N ILE A 124 -25.26 76.92 8.05
CA ILE A 124 -25.20 77.78 9.24
C ILE A 124 -23.83 77.63 9.90
N THR A 125 -22.97 78.62 9.66
CA THR A 125 -21.97 79.02 10.66
C THR A 125 -22.71 79.81 11.73
N HIS A 126 -22.47 79.52 13.01
CA HIS A 126 -22.91 80.37 14.11
C HIS A 126 -22.18 81.73 14.02
N GLY A 127 -22.65 82.62 13.14
CA GLY A 127 -22.15 83.99 12.98
C GLY A 127 -22.93 84.95 13.88
N VAL A 128 -22.31 85.41 14.95
CA VAL A 128 -22.83 86.46 15.84
C VAL A 128 -23.01 87.75 15.03
N LYS A 129 -24.27 88.17 14.81
CA LYS A 129 -24.64 89.52 14.36
C LYS A 129 -24.80 90.42 15.59
N CYS A 130 -24.12 91.56 15.63
CA CYS A 130 -24.56 92.71 16.42
C CYS A 130 -24.46 94.01 15.58
N VAL A 131 -25.57 94.75 15.57
CA VAL A 131 -25.80 96.08 14.99
C VAL A 131 -25.49 97.14 16.07
N PRO A 132 -25.07 98.39 15.74
CA PRO A 132 -24.35 99.28 16.66
C PRO A 132 -25.23 100.29 17.42
N SER A 133 -24.81 100.67 18.64
CA SER A 133 -25.24 101.92 19.31
C SER A 133 -24.32 102.31 20.50
N ASN A 134 -23.56 103.39 20.30
CA ASN A 134 -22.98 104.42 21.20
C ASN A 134 -22.76 104.18 22.72
N SER A 135 -21.46 104.08 23.08
CA SER A 135 -20.63 104.52 24.25
C SER A 135 -21.13 104.42 25.72
N PRO A 136 -20.24 104.06 26.68
CA PRO A 136 -19.09 104.87 27.12
C PRO A 136 -17.74 104.14 26.98
N ALA A 137 -16.92 104.62 26.05
CA ALA A 137 -15.63 104.03 25.69
C ALA A 137 -14.50 104.61 26.55
N THR A 138 -14.01 103.87 27.54
CA THR A 138 -12.62 103.99 28.04
C THR A 138 -12.21 102.80 28.92
N GLU A 139 -13.14 102.17 29.66
CA GLU A 139 -12.89 100.92 30.38
C GLU A 139 -12.85 99.71 29.42
N GLU A 140 -13.86 99.55 28.55
CA GLU A 140 -13.97 98.42 27.61
C GLU A 140 -12.79 98.33 26.62
N LEU A 141 -12.20 99.46 26.23
CA LEU A 141 -11.05 99.49 25.31
C LEU A 141 -9.77 98.95 25.95
N LYS A 142 -9.61 99.13 27.29
CA LYS A 142 -8.48 98.57 28.06
C LYS A 142 -8.65 97.08 28.26
N ASP A 143 -9.87 96.61 28.52
CA ASP A 143 -10.17 95.17 28.65
C ASP A 143 -9.95 94.44 27.33
N ILE A 144 -10.38 95.03 26.20
CA ILE A 144 -10.13 94.51 24.85
C ILE A 144 -8.63 94.47 24.52
N SER A 145 -7.88 95.53 24.86
CA SER A 145 -6.43 95.58 24.64
C SER A 145 -5.70 94.52 25.47
N THR A 146 -6.10 94.34 26.73
CA THR A 146 -5.56 93.30 27.62
C THR A 146 -5.84 91.90 27.08
N ALA A 147 -7.09 91.63 26.67
CA ALA A 147 -7.49 90.37 26.05
C ALA A 147 -6.74 90.11 24.72
N TYR A 148 -6.50 91.15 23.91
CA TYR A 148 -5.71 91.05 22.68
C TYR A 148 -4.25 90.69 22.95
N LEU A 149 -3.62 91.30 23.97
CA LEU A 149 -2.26 90.97 24.39
C LEU A 149 -2.16 89.55 24.95
N GLU A 150 -3.15 89.09 25.73
CA GLU A 150 -3.22 87.72 26.24
C GLU A 150 -3.41 86.70 25.11
N MET A 151 -4.30 86.98 24.16
CA MET A 151 -4.49 86.17 22.95
C MET A 151 -3.20 86.12 22.14
N LYS A 152 -2.51 87.24 21.94
CA LYS A 152 -1.21 87.26 21.24
C LYS A 152 -0.15 86.42 21.94
N ARG A 153 -0.08 86.44 23.28
CA ARG A 153 0.81 85.56 24.06
C ARG A 153 0.41 84.09 23.93
N ALA A 154 -0.90 83.79 23.97
CA ALA A 154 -1.42 82.43 23.82
C ALA A 154 -1.12 81.87 22.42
N THR A 155 -1.36 82.64 21.36
CA THR A 155 -1.00 82.28 19.98
C THR A 155 0.51 82.06 19.83
N GLY A 156 1.34 82.87 20.49
CA GLY A 156 2.79 82.67 20.54
C GLY A 156 3.17 81.31 21.14
N ARG A 157 2.56 80.93 22.27
CA ARG A 157 2.77 79.60 22.89
C ARG A 157 2.31 78.46 21.99
N ILE A 158 1.11 78.57 21.41
CA ILE A 158 0.58 77.57 20.47
C ILE A 158 1.52 77.40 19.28
N SER A 159 2.03 78.50 18.71
CA SER A 159 2.98 78.42 17.60
C SER A 159 4.27 77.69 17.98
N GLN A 160 4.75 77.86 19.21
CA GLN A 160 5.96 77.20 19.69
C GLN A 160 5.71 75.70 19.94
N ASP A 161 4.55 75.35 20.50
CA ASP A 161 4.11 73.97 20.69
C ASP A 161 3.96 73.26 19.33
N VAL A 162 3.36 73.91 18.33
CA VAL A 162 3.23 73.37 16.97
C VAL A 162 4.60 73.10 16.35
N MET A 163 5.57 74.00 16.48
CA MET A 163 6.92 73.79 15.97
C MET A 163 7.66 72.64 16.68
N SER A 164 7.44 72.47 17.98
CA SER A 164 7.97 71.35 18.76
C SER A 164 7.35 70.02 18.30
N LEU A 165 6.02 69.98 18.17
CA LEU A 165 5.29 68.80 17.69
C LEU A 165 5.71 68.43 16.26
N GLN A 166 5.92 69.40 15.38
CA GLN A 166 6.39 69.15 14.02
C GLN A 166 7.78 68.49 14.03
N THR A 167 8.71 68.98 14.86
CA THR A 167 10.04 68.38 15.01
C THR A 167 9.96 66.95 15.54
N ASN A 168 9.14 66.73 16.57
CA ASN A 168 8.93 65.40 17.15
C ASN A 168 8.30 64.43 16.14
N LEU A 169 7.35 64.91 15.34
CA LEU A 169 6.69 64.11 14.30
C LEU A 169 7.69 63.71 13.20
N ASN A 170 8.54 64.63 12.76
CA ASN A 170 9.58 64.35 11.78
C ASN A 170 10.56 63.29 12.30
N GLN A 171 11.03 63.45 13.54
CA GLN A 171 11.92 62.47 14.19
C GLN A 171 11.24 61.09 14.36
N CYS A 172 9.96 61.07 14.75
CA CYS A 172 9.18 59.84 14.84
C CYS A 172 9.08 59.15 13.48
N SER A 173 8.80 59.90 12.42
CA SER A 173 8.74 59.39 11.04
C SER A 173 10.06 58.75 10.61
N GLU A 174 11.20 59.40 10.88
CA GLU A 174 12.53 58.86 10.56
C GLU A 174 12.80 57.55 11.32
N ASN A 175 12.47 57.50 12.62
CA ASN A 175 12.62 56.31 13.44
C ASN A 175 11.75 55.14 12.93
N ILE A 176 10.50 55.40 12.56
CA ILE A 176 9.61 54.38 11.96
C ILE A 176 10.24 53.84 10.69
N THR A 177 10.75 54.71 9.81
CA THR A 177 11.36 54.31 8.54
C THR A 177 12.61 53.44 8.76
N LEU A 178 13.43 53.79 9.76
CA LEU A 178 14.62 53.02 10.14
C LEU A 178 14.26 51.64 10.70
N GLU A 179 13.29 51.57 11.61
CA GLU A 179 12.84 50.30 12.20
C GLU A 179 12.14 49.41 11.17
N GLU A 180 11.36 49.97 10.25
CA GLU A 180 10.81 49.25 9.11
C GLU A 180 11.91 48.65 8.22
N ALA A 181 12.98 49.40 7.95
CA ALA A 181 14.11 48.92 7.17
C ALA A 181 14.84 47.76 7.88
N LYS A 182 15.10 47.89 9.19
CA LYS A 182 15.71 46.82 10.01
C LYS A 182 14.84 45.56 10.01
N CYS A 183 13.54 45.72 10.28
CA CYS A 183 12.60 44.60 10.33
C CYS A 183 12.49 43.90 8.97
N ARG A 184 12.55 44.65 7.85
CA ARG A 184 12.57 44.09 6.50
C ARG A 184 13.82 43.26 6.24
N VAL A 185 15.00 43.74 6.64
CA VAL A 185 16.26 43.00 6.49
C VAL A 185 16.24 41.72 7.32
N GLN A 186 15.79 41.81 8.57
CA GLN A 186 15.71 40.66 9.46
C GLN A 186 14.75 39.58 8.92
N ARG A 187 13.53 39.95 8.54
CA ARG A 187 12.55 39.01 7.95
C ARG A 187 13.08 38.35 6.67
N LYS A 188 13.85 39.09 5.86
CA LYS A 188 14.46 38.54 4.65
C LYS A 188 15.55 37.52 4.99
N ALA A 189 16.37 37.78 6.01
CA ALA A 189 17.37 36.83 6.48
C ALA A 189 16.72 35.56 7.04
N GLU A 190 15.71 35.70 7.91
CA GLU A 190 14.96 34.58 8.47
C GLU A 190 14.26 33.75 7.39
N ALA A 191 13.65 34.41 6.39
CA ALA A 191 13.01 33.73 5.26
C ALA A 191 14.03 32.95 4.41
N SER A 192 15.24 33.47 4.20
CA SER A 192 16.31 32.75 3.51
C SER A 192 16.75 31.53 4.30
N THR A 193 16.96 31.66 5.62
CA THR A 193 17.33 30.53 6.49
C THR A 193 16.25 29.44 6.47
N LEU A 194 14.98 29.83 6.59
CA LEU A 194 13.86 28.89 6.52
C LEU A 194 13.77 28.21 5.14
N HIS A 195 14.03 28.94 4.06
CA HIS A 195 14.07 28.38 2.71
C HIS A 195 15.16 27.31 2.57
N ASP A 196 16.36 27.58 3.09
CA ASP A 196 17.47 26.62 3.06
C ASP A 196 17.17 25.37 3.89
N GLU A 197 16.52 25.52 5.05
CA GLU A 197 16.08 24.39 5.87
C GLU A 197 15.01 23.54 5.18
N ILE A 198 14.00 24.19 4.58
CA ILE A 198 12.97 23.49 3.79
C ILE A 198 13.61 22.73 2.63
N LYS A 199 14.55 23.35 1.92
CA LYS A 199 15.26 22.71 0.81
C LYS A 199 16.00 21.46 1.27
N ARG A 200 16.73 21.54 2.39
CA ARG A 200 17.43 20.39 2.99
C ARG A 200 16.46 19.27 3.38
N LEU A 201 15.32 19.60 3.99
CA LEU A 201 14.30 18.61 4.36
C LEU A 201 13.68 17.93 3.14
N VAL A 202 13.45 18.68 2.06
CA VAL A 202 12.94 18.13 0.79
C VAL A 202 13.95 17.15 0.18
N GLU A 203 15.25 17.44 0.21
CA GLU A 203 16.30 16.52 -0.25
C GLU A 203 16.33 15.24 0.60
N GLN A 204 16.28 15.35 1.93
CA GLN A 204 16.21 14.19 2.83
C GLN A 204 14.96 13.33 2.60
N LEU A 205 13.80 13.94 2.33
CA LEU A 205 12.57 13.22 1.99
C LEU A 205 12.68 12.47 0.66
N LYS A 206 13.38 13.02 -0.34
CA LYS A 206 13.64 12.32 -1.61
C LYS A 206 14.54 11.10 -1.40
N ASP A 207 15.59 11.23 -0.61
CA ASP A 207 16.48 10.12 -0.28
C ASP A 207 15.73 9.02 0.48
N PHE A 208 14.94 9.41 1.49
CA PHE A 208 14.11 8.47 2.24
C PHE A 208 13.09 7.77 1.36
N SER A 209 12.37 8.51 0.51
CA SER A 209 11.45 7.94 -0.46
C SER A 209 12.14 6.92 -1.35
N THR A 210 13.33 7.23 -1.85
CA THR A 210 14.10 6.32 -2.71
C THR A 210 14.43 5.02 -1.96
N ILE A 211 14.90 5.11 -0.72
CA ILE A 211 15.18 3.93 0.11
C ILE A 211 13.93 3.07 0.28
N CYS A 212 12.78 3.67 0.58
CA CYS A 212 11.53 2.96 0.79
C CYS A 212 10.96 2.33 -0.48
N THR A 213 11.08 2.99 -1.64
CA THR A 213 10.45 2.52 -2.88
C THR A 213 11.34 1.59 -3.71
N THR A 214 12.67 1.64 -3.54
CA THR A 214 13.59 0.81 -4.34
C THR A 214 14.36 -0.17 -3.48
N ARG A 215 15.20 0.32 -2.56
CA ARG A 215 16.14 -0.52 -1.81
C ARG A 215 15.47 -1.56 -0.92
N ILE A 216 14.39 -1.17 -0.22
CA ILE A 216 13.66 -2.11 0.66
C ILE A 216 12.98 -3.22 -0.17
N PRO A 217 12.19 -2.93 -1.22
CA PRO A 217 11.62 -3.96 -2.09
C PRO A 217 12.66 -4.88 -2.73
N GLU A 218 13.78 -4.34 -3.22
CA GLU A 218 14.87 -5.13 -3.79
C GLU A 218 15.47 -6.09 -2.76
N ALA A 219 15.75 -5.60 -1.55
CA ALA A 219 16.27 -6.43 -0.46
C ALA A 219 15.29 -7.53 -0.04
N MET A 220 13.99 -7.21 0.04
CA MET A 220 12.94 -8.18 0.34
C MET A 220 12.84 -9.25 -0.76
N GLN A 221 12.95 -8.84 -2.03
CA GLN A 221 12.90 -9.76 -3.16
C GLN A 221 14.08 -10.75 -3.14
N VAL A 222 15.29 -10.28 -2.84
CA VAL A 222 16.48 -11.13 -2.70
C VAL A 222 16.32 -12.10 -1.54
N ALA A 223 15.84 -11.62 -0.38
CA ALA A 223 15.60 -12.48 0.78
C ALA A 223 14.53 -13.55 0.49
N LEU A 224 13.44 -13.19 -0.19
CA LEU A 224 12.38 -14.12 -0.58
C LEU A 224 12.92 -15.20 -1.53
N GLN A 225 13.72 -14.81 -2.52
CA GLN A 225 14.36 -15.76 -3.44
C GLN A 225 15.28 -16.75 -2.71
N ALA A 226 16.07 -16.27 -1.74
CA ALA A 226 16.93 -17.15 -0.94
C ALA A 226 16.12 -18.16 -0.12
N VAL A 227 15.06 -17.71 0.56
CA VAL A 227 14.16 -18.60 1.33
C VAL A 227 13.47 -19.62 0.43
N MET A 228 12.99 -19.20 -0.75
CA MET A 228 12.36 -20.11 -1.70
C MET A 228 13.33 -21.15 -2.25
N ALA A 229 14.59 -20.78 -2.48
CA ALA A 229 15.63 -21.72 -2.92
C ALA A 229 15.92 -22.78 -1.86
N ASP A 230 16.09 -22.37 -0.60
CA ASP A 230 16.31 -23.27 0.54
C ASP A 230 15.12 -24.22 0.75
N TYR A 231 13.88 -23.69 0.71
CA TYR A 231 12.68 -24.50 0.77
C TYR A 231 12.60 -25.52 -0.37
N LYS A 232 12.92 -25.11 -1.60
CA LYS A 232 12.93 -26.01 -2.76
C LYS A 232 13.96 -27.12 -2.60
N GLU A 233 15.14 -26.81 -2.07
CA GLU A 233 16.18 -27.81 -1.79
C GLU A 233 15.70 -28.80 -0.72
N HIS A 234 15.13 -28.30 0.38
CA HIS A 234 14.58 -29.12 1.45
C HIS A 234 13.49 -30.06 0.95
N VAL A 235 12.49 -29.54 0.22
CA VAL A 235 11.41 -30.35 -0.36
C VAL A 235 11.97 -31.38 -1.34
N SER A 236 12.95 -31.00 -2.17
CA SER A 236 13.58 -31.94 -3.11
C SER A 236 14.30 -33.08 -2.39
N LYS A 237 14.94 -32.81 -1.25
CA LYS A 237 15.61 -33.81 -0.42
C LYS A 237 14.61 -34.77 0.21
N GLU A 238 13.53 -34.25 0.81
CA GLU A 238 12.46 -35.07 1.39
C GLU A 238 11.77 -35.95 0.33
N LEU A 239 11.50 -35.39 -0.85
CA LEU A 239 10.89 -36.15 -1.95
C LEU A 239 11.78 -37.31 -2.42
N ARG A 240 13.12 -37.14 -2.41
CA ARG A 240 14.07 -38.22 -2.73
C ARG A 240 14.03 -39.33 -1.69
N LEU A 241 13.87 -39.01 -0.40
CA LEU A 241 13.72 -40.01 0.67
C LEU A 241 12.44 -40.81 0.52
N LEU A 242 11.34 -40.16 0.12
CA LEU A 242 10.05 -40.83 -0.11
C LEU A 242 10.00 -41.64 -1.42
N SER A 243 10.86 -41.32 -2.38
CA SER A 243 10.95 -42.00 -3.68
C SER A 243 11.91 -43.19 -3.70
N LEU A 244 12.41 -43.63 -2.53
CA LEU A 244 13.16 -44.88 -2.44
C LEU A 244 12.29 -46.02 -3.00
N PRO A 245 12.77 -46.77 -4.01
CA PRO A 245 11.95 -47.81 -4.61
C PRO A 245 11.61 -48.85 -3.53
N LYS A 246 10.36 -49.29 -3.47
CA LYS A 246 9.97 -50.34 -2.51
C LYS A 246 10.47 -51.70 -3.02
N PRO A 247 10.79 -52.67 -2.14
CA PRO A 247 11.04 -54.05 -2.53
C PRO A 247 9.85 -54.59 -3.33
N THR A 248 10.15 -55.28 -4.44
CA THR A 248 9.13 -55.93 -5.26
C THR A 248 9.03 -57.38 -4.84
N ARG A 249 7.84 -57.86 -4.49
CA ARG A 249 7.57 -59.25 -4.11
C ARG A 249 6.63 -59.90 -5.11
N VAL A 250 7.01 -61.06 -5.62
CA VAL A 250 6.18 -61.92 -6.45
C VAL A 250 5.83 -63.19 -5.68
N HIS A 251 4.63 -63.71 -5.94
CA HIS A 251 4.08 -64.88 -5.27
C HIS A 251 3.87 -66.00 -6.27
N TRP A 252 4.14 -67.23 -5.86
CA TRP A 252 3.93 -68.42 -6.66
C TRP A 252 3.26 -69.50 -5.83
N TYR A 253 2.18 -70.07 -6.35
CA TYR A 253 1.43 -71.13 -5.69
C TYR A 253 1.74 -72.46 -6.39
N ILE A 254 2.27 -73.42 -5.64
CA ILE A 254 2.56 -74.77 -6.12
C ILE A 254 1.38 -75.66 -5.73
N GLU A 255 0.50 -75.91 -6.70
CA GLU A 255 -0.64 -76.82 -6.55
C GLU A 255 -0.22 -78.30 -6.73
N GLY A 256 -1.01 -79.21 -6.16
CA GLY A 256 -0.77 -80.66 -6.28
C GLY A 256 0.36 -81.14 -5.38
N TRP A 257 0.57 -80.52 -4.21
CA TRP A 257 1.70 -80.77 -3.32
C TRP A 257 1.91 -82.27 -3.00
N GLU A 258 0.83 -83.01 -2.71
CA GLU A 258 0.83 -84.45 -2.42
C GLU A 258 1.41 -85.29 -3.56
N PHE A 259 1.17 -84.87 -4.81
CA PHE A 259 1.75 -85.51 -5.98
C PHE A 259 3.21 -85.10 -6.14
N ARG A 260 3.52 -83.80 -6.04
CA ARG A 260 4.88 -83.25 -6.21
C ARG A 260 5.89 -83.86 -5.24
N LYS A 261 5.52 -84.09 -3.98
CA LYS A 261 6.40 -84.69 -2.98
C LYS A 261 6.75 -86.16 -3.25
N LYS A 262 5.88 -86.90 -3.95
CA LYS A 262 6.16 -88.28 -4.40
C LYS A 262 7.17 -88.31 -5.54
N GLU A 263 7.20 -87.27 -6.37
CA GLU A 263 8.18 -87.08 -7.45
C GLU A 263 9.52 -86.47 -6.99
N ALA A 264 9.76 -86.40 -5.68
CA ALA A 264 11.02 -85.88 -5.14
C ALA A 264 12.23 -86.62 -5.73
N GLY A 265 13.20 -85.85 -6.24
CA GLY A 265 14.41 -86.35 -6.90
C GLY A 265 14.35 -86.47 -8.42
N TYR A 266 13.18 -86.34 -9.05
CA TYR A 266 13.04 -86.55 -10.51
C TYR A 266 13.08 -85.26 -11.33
N ARG A 267 12.48 -84.16 -10.86
CA ARG A 267 12.39 -82.88 -11.61
C ARG A 267 12.39 -81.66 -10.68
N SER A 268 12.90 -80.54 -11.19
CA SER A 268 12.70 -79.22 -10.59
C SER A 268 11.39 -78.58 -11.06
N LEU A 269 10.85 -77.69 -10.23
CA LEU A 269 9.65 -76.91 -10.50
C LEU A 269 10.07 -75.46 -10.74
N CYS A 270 9.60 -74.86 -11.83
CA CYS A 270 9.91 -73.46 -12.15
C CYS A 270 8.65 -72.62 -12.05
N SER A 271 8.75 -71.47 -11.39
CA SER A 271 7.70 -70.46 -11.39
C SER A 271 7.53 -69.84 -12.78
N PRO A 272 6.39 -69.18 -13.05
CA PRO A 272 6.29 -68.23 -14.15
C PRO A 272 7.41 -67.17 -14.07
N ARG A 273 7.84 -66.71 -15.24
CA ARG A 273 8.82 -65.63 -15.35
C ARG A 273 8.19 -64.31 -14.92
N SER A 274 8.93 -63.56 -14.10
CA SER A 274 8.53 -62.26 -13.58
C SER A 274 9.56 -61.21 -13.96
N ASN A 275 9.10 -60.06 -14.46
CA ASN A 275 9.98 -58.91 -14.65
C ASN A 275 10.08 -58.14 -13.33
N MET A 276 11.28 -58.10 -12.75
CA MET A 276 11.56 -57.41 -11.49
C MET A 276 12.75 -56.47 -11.68
N TYR A 277 12.49 -55.16 -11.60
CA TYR A 277 13.48 -54.11 -11.90
C TYR A 277 14.13 -54.26 -13.29
N GLY A 278 13.36 -54.69 -14.29
CA GLY A 278 13.84 -54.92 -15.64
C GLY A 278 14.43 -56.31 -15.88
N TYR A 279 14.87 -57.02 -14.83
CA TYR A 279 15.41 -58.38 -14.95
C TYR A 279 14.29 -59.41 -15.10
N ASN A 280 14.48 -60.35 -16.01
CA ASN A 280 13.57 -61.47 -16.22
C ASN A 280 13.97 -62.64 -15.31
N VAL A 281 13.29 -62.81 -14.18
CA VAL A 281 13.64 -63.80 -13.14
C VAL A 281 12.56 -64.84 -12.94
N PHE A 282 12.93 -66.01 -12.44
CA PHE A 282 11.99 -67.02 -11.96
C PHE A 282 12.58 -67.76 -10.76
N GLN A 283 11.68 -68.33 -9.96
CA GLN A 283 12.02 -69.14 -8.81
C GLN A 283 12.02 -70.61 -9.22
N GLU A 284 13.06 -71.34 -8.87
CA GLU A 284 13.18 -72.78 -9.07
C GLU A 284 13.14 -73.49 -7.72
N VAL A 285 12.30 -74.51 -7.61
CA VAL A 285 12.16 -75.35 -6.42
C VAL A 285 12.57 -76.78 -6.77
N THR A 286 13.39 -77.37 -5.90
CA THR A 286 13.82 -78.77 -6.02
C THR A 286 13.44 -79.52 -4.77
N LEU A 287 12.85 -80.70 -4.92
CA LEU A 287 12.62 -81.61 -3.80
C LEU A 287 13.68 -82.72 -3.88
N LYS A 288 14.52 -82.83 -2.85
CA LYS A 288 15.59 -83.84 -2.79
C LYS A 288 15.33 -84.78 -1.63
N ARG A 289 15.27 -86.07 -1.94
CA ARG A 289 15.18 -87.11 -0.92
C ARG A 289 16.58 -87.50 -0.47
N LYS A 290 16.83 -87.45 0.84
CA LYS A 290 18.04 -87.96 1.47
C LYS A 290 17.61 -88.78 2.68
N ASP A 291 17.93 -90.07 2.67
CA ASP A 291 17.46 -91.03 3.66
C ASP A 291 15.92 -90.99 3.76
N ASP A 292 15.36 -90.81 4.97
CA ASP A 292 13.92 -90.75 5.23
C ASP A 292 13.34 -89.31 5.17
N GLU A 293 14.13 -88.29 4.83
CA GLU A 293 13.68 -86.90 4.78
C GLU A 293 13.73 -86.31 3.36
N VAL A 294 12.71 -85.51 3.02
CA VAL A 294 12.68 -84.74 1.77
C VAL A 294 12.94 -83.28 2.10
N SER A 295 14.01 -82.71 1.57
CA SER A 295 14.31 -81.28 1.68
C SER A 295 13.80 -80.51 0.48
N LEU A 296 13.31 -79.30 0.75
CA LEU A 296 12.97 -78.32 -0.28
C LEU A 296 14.15 -77.37 -0.46
N GLY A 297 14.74 -77.41 -1.64
CA GLY A 297 15.69 -76.40 -2.12
C GLY A 297 14.95 -75.33 -2.93
N CYS A 298 15.43 -74.10 -2.86
CA CYS A 298 14.83 -72.95 -3.52
C CYS A 298 15.92 -72.03 -4.09
N PHE A 299 15.78 -71.68 -5.36
CA PHE A 299 16.76 -70.93 -6.14
C PHE A 299 16.08 -69.83 -6.96
N MET A 300 16.82 -68.77 -7.26
CA MET A 300 16.44 -67.75 -8.23
C MET A 300 17.35 -67.90 -9.44
N ALA A 301 16.76 -67.93 -10.62
CA ALA A 301 17.49 -67.94 -11.88
C ALA A 301 17.09 -66.74 -12.74
N ILE A 302 18.07 -66.24 -13.49
CA ILE A 302 17.89 -65.09 -14.37
C ILE A 302 17.87 -65.58 -15.82
N HIS A 303 16.85 -65.19 -16.57
CA HIS A 303 16.69 -65.49 -17.99
C HIS A 303 17.02 -64.27 -18.85
N PRO A 304 17.35 -64.48 -20.14
CA PRO A 304 17.43 -63.39 -21.09
C PRO A 304 16.14 -62.56 -21.10
N GLY A 305 16.30 -61.24 -21.05
CA GLY A 305 15.23 -60.26 -21.20
C GLY A 305 15.55 -59.25 -22.30
N ASP A 306 14.51 -58.64 -22.85
CA ASP A 306 14.63 -57.68 -23.96
C ASP A 306 15.45 -56.43 -23.58
N ASN A 307 15.52 -56.12 -22.28
CA ASN A 307 16.19 -54.95 -21.73
C ASN A 307 17.59 -55.24 -21.17
N ASP A 308 18.12 -56.46 -21.30
CA ASP A 308 19.36 -56.88 -20.63
C ASP A 308 20.59 -56.01 -20.97
N LEU A 309 20.61 -55.35 -22.13
CA LEU A 309 21.68 -54.43 -22.53
C LEU A 309 21.71 -53.13 -21.72
N GLN A 310 20.57 -52.72 -21.14
CA GLN A 310 20.42 -51.48 -20.38
C GLN A 310 20.55 -51.68 -18.87
N LEU A 311 20.60 -52.94 -18.41
CA LEU A 311 20.67 -53.30 -17.00
C LEU A 311 22.11 -53.42 -16.50
N GLU A 312 22.30 -53.24 -15.20
CA GLU A 312 23.59 -53.47 -14.55
C GLU A 312 23.92 -54.97 -14.51
N TRP A 313 25.15 -55.33 -14.84
CA TRP A 313 25.66 -56.69 -14.74
C TRP A 313 27.07 -56.72 -14.13
N PRO A 314 27.43 -57.73 -13.30
CA PRO A 314 26.60 -58.85 -12.83
C PRO A 314 25.37 -58.38 -12.03
N PHE A 315 24.34 -59.20 -11.87
CA PHE A 315 23.18 -58.89 -11.05
C PHE A 315 23.60 -58.72 -9.58
N ARG A 316 23.24 -57.61 -8.95
CA ARG A 316 23.73 -57.22 -7.59
C ARG A 316 22.63 -57.01 -6.56
N LYS A 317 21.36 -57.13 -6.96
CA LYS A 317 20.24 -56.82 -6.08
C LYS A 317 20.08 -57.91 -5.02
N VAL A 318 19.85 -57.49 -3.78
CA VAL A 318 19.56 -58.42 -2.68
C VAL A 318 18.20 -59.05 -2.95
N TYR A 319 18.10 -60.36 -2.75
CA TYR A 319 16.84 -61.06 -2.94
C TYR A 319 16.58 -62.08 -1.83
N THR A 320 15.30 -62.30 -1.59
CA THR A 320 14.78 -63.22 -0.58
C THR A 320 13.85 -64.21 -1.25
N LEU A 321 14.13 -65.49 -1.05
CA LEU A 321 13.32 -66.62 -1.51
C LEU A 321 12.67 -67.27 -0.29
N GLY A 322 11.43 -67.71 -0.39
CA GLY A 322 10.86 -68.46 0.72
C GLY A 322 9.45 -68.99 0.51
N VAL A 323 8.92 -69.53 1.61
CA VAL A 323 7.51 -69.93 1.75
C VAL A 323 6.82 -69.02 2.75
N ILE A 324 5.53 -68.76 2.51
CA ILE A 324 4.68 -67.95 3.38
C ILE A 324 3.62 -68.86 4.00
N HIS A 325 3.38 -68.70 5.29
CA HIS A 325 2.30 -69.40 5.96
C HIS A 325 0.94 -68.81 5.50
N PRO A 326 -0.01 -69.64 5.04
CA PRO A 326 -1.23 -69.17 4.38
C PRO A 326 -2.17 -68.35 5.27
N LYS A 327 -2.10 -68.54 6.60
CA LYS A 327 -2.92 -67.79 7.58
C LYS A 327 -2.16 -66.66 8.28
N ASP A 328 -0.84 -66.60 8.13
CA ASP A 328 0.00 -65.61 8.79
C ASP A 328 1.12 -65.17 7.84
N PRO A 329 0.91 -64.09 7.06
CA PRO A 329 1.88 -63.60 6.10
C PRO A 329 3.23 -63.17 6.70
N SER A 330 3.31 -62.96 8.02
CA SER A 330 4.56 -62.64 8.73
C SER A 330 5.36 -63.88 9.10
N ASN A 331 4.72 -65.05 9.18
CA ASN A 331 5.40 -66.32 9.41
C ASN A 331 5.93 -66.88 8.08
N VAL A 332 7.23 -66.73 7.86
CA VAL A 332 7.91 -67.14 6.63
C VAL A 332 9.11 -68.02 6.93
N ILE A 333 9.39 -68.99 6.05
CA ILE A 333 10.67 -69.69 6.02
C ILE A 333 11.41 -69.21 4.77
N SER A 334 12.51 -68.50 4.96
CA SER A 334 13.16 -67.76 3.88
C SER A 334 14.67 -67.86 3.88
N PHE A 335 15.26 -67.70 2.70
CA PHE A 335 16.67 -67.53 2.44
C PHE A 335 16.90 -66.18 1.78
N LYS A 336 17.69 -65.32 2.41
CA LYS A 336 18.09 -64.01 1.89
C LYS A 336 19.55 -64.05 1.49
N THR A 337 19.87 -63.51 0.32
CA THR A 337 21.27 -63.41 -0.13
C THR A 337 21.54 -62.10 -0.85
N ASN A 338 22.80 -61.67 -0.76
CA ASN A 338 23.33 -60.54 -1.52
C ASN A 338 24.33 -61.10 -2.54
N PRO A 339 24.05 -61.02 -3.86
CA PRO A 339 24.96 -61.48 -4.91
C PRO A 339 26.39 -60.91 -4.81
N VAL A 340 26.54 -59.69 -4.29
CA VAL A 340 27.85 -59.05 -4.11
C VAL A 340 28.73 -59.79 -3.10
N ASN A 341 28.10 -60.45 -2.11
CA ASN A 341 28.78 -61.18 -1.05
C ASN A 341 28.82 -62.70 -1.32
N CYS A 342 28.34 -63.15 -2.49
CA CYS A 342 28.37 -64.57 -2.84
C CYS A 342 29.81 -65.03 -3.12
N ARG A 343 30.09 -66.28 -2.75
CA ARG A 343 31.35 -66.95 -3.03
C ARG A 343 31.66 -66.96 -4.54
N ASP A 344 32.94 -66.95 -4.88
CA ASP A 344 33.41 -66.87 -6.27
C ASP A 344 32.85 -67.98 -7.17
N ASP A 345 32.59 -69.17 -6.61
CA ASP A 345 32.01 -70.31 -7.32
C ASP A 345 30.55 -70.07 -7.76
N LEU A 346 29.83 -69.13 -7.13
CA LEU A 346 28.43 -68.81 -7.44
C LEU A 346 28.28 -67.54 -8.29
N GLN A 347 29.36 -66.81 -8.57
CA GLN A 347 29.30 -65.55 -9.34
C GLN A 347 28.75 -65.76 -10.77
N HIS A 348 28.97 -66.94 -11.34
CA HIS A 348 28.46 -67.30 -12.67
C HIS A 348 26.91 -67.30 -12.76
N CYS A 349 26.20 -67.48 -11.64
CA CYS A 349 24.73 -67.43 -11.58
C CYS A 349 24.17 -66.02 -11.84
N PHE A 350 24.99 -64.98 -11.66
CA PHE A 350 24.57 -63.58 -11.70
C PHE A 350 25.08 -62.82 -12.93
N LEU A 351 25.83 -63.47 -13.82
CA LEU A 351 26.30 -62.84 -15.07
C LEU A 351 25.14 -62.61 -16.04
N ARG A 352 25.32 -61.72 -17.02
CA ARG A 352 24.31 -61.51 -18.07
C ARG A 352 24.06 -62.83 -18.83
N PRO A 353 22.82 -63.34 -18.88
CA PRO A 353 22.50 -64.57 -19.61
C PRO A 353 22.88 -64.47 -21.09
N LYS A 354 23.46 -65.56 -21.64
CA LYS A 354 23.80 -65.67 -23.07
C LYS A 354 23.05 -66.86 -23.64
N GLY A 355 21.86 -66.61 -24.20
CA GLY A 355 21.01 -67.63 -24.83
C GLY A 355 20.12 -68.40 -23.87
N LYS A 356 20.67 -69.30 -23.04
CA LYS A 356 19.91 -70.01 -21.99
C LYS A 356 19.92 -69.22 -20.68
N GLY A 357 18.97 -69.50 -19.80
CA GLY A 357 18.95 -68.93 -18.45
C GLY A 357 20.17 -69.38 -17.64
N ASN A 358 20.54 -68.58 -16.66
CA ASN A 358 21.62 -68.90 -15.74
C ASN A 358 21.25 -70.08 -14.84
N VAL A 359 22.27 -70.72 -14.26
CA VAL A 359 22.09 -71.65 -13.15
C VAL A 359 21.51 -70.88 -11.96
N GLY A 360 20.46 -71.43 -11.34
CA GLY A 360 19.82 -70.80 -10.19
C GLY A 360 20.75 -70.71 -8.98
N CYS A 361 20.73 -69.57 -8.28
CA CYS A 361 21.41 -69.40 -7.00
C CYS A 361 20.39 -69.31 -5.86
N GLY A 362 20.71 -69.94 -4.73
CA GLY A 362 19.80 -70.06 -3.60
C GLY A 362 20.31 -71.05 -2.57
N THR A 363 19.38 -71.75 -1.92
CA THR A 363 19.72 -72.77 -0.91
C THR A 363 19.20 -74.15 -1.33
N VAL A 364 20.04 -75.16 -1.13
CA VAL A 364 19.67 -76.56 -1.36
C VAL A 364 18.72 -77.11 -0.28
N ASN A 365 18.72 -76.52 0.91
CA ASN A 365 17.94 -76.96 2.07
C ASN A 365 17.30 -75.73 2.74
N LEU A 366 16.22 -75.20 2.14
CA LEU A 366 15.44 -74.12 2.75
C LEU A 366 14.66 -74.64 3.96
N THR A 367 14.01 -75.79 3.80
CA THR A 367 13.22 -76.45 4.85
C THR A 367 13.00 -77.92 4.47
N THR A 368 12.28 -78.66 5.32
CA THR A 368 11.93 -80.06 5.08
C THR A 368 10.44 -80.20 4.87
N VAL A 369 10.04 -81.18 4.05
CA VAL A 369 8.61 -81.43 3.73
C VAL A 369 7.83 -81.73 5.01
N ARG A 370 8.42 -82.49 5.94
CA ARG A 370 7.83 -82.77 7.25
C ARG A 370 7.50 -81.47 7.98
N LYS A 371 8.43 -80.51 8.02
CA LYS A 371 8.23 -79.22 8.69
C LYS A 371 7.12 -78.40 8.03
N LEU A 372 7.08 -78.36 6.70
CA LEU A 372 6.03 -77.64 5.96
C LEU A 372 4.63 -78.17 6.29
N GLU A 373 4.50 -79.49 6.42
CA GLU A 373 3.24 -80.15 6.73
C GLU A 373 2.86 -80.00 8.22
N THR A 374 3.79 -80.22 9.14
CA THR A 374 3.53 -80.11 10.59
C THR A 374 3.22 -78.68 11.02
N ASP A 375 3.88 -77.69 10.41
CA ASP A 375 3.79 -76.30 10.81
C ASP A 375 2.69 -75.55 10.02
N GLY A 376 1.92 -76.25 9.18
CA GLY A 376 0.72 -75.70 8.53
C GLY A 376 0.95 -74.83 7.29
N PHE A 377 2.13 -74.93 6.66
CA PHE A 377 2.44 -74.16 5.43
C PHE A 377 1.72 -74.69 4.18
N ILE A 378 1.17 -75.91 4.23
CA ILE A 378 0.38 -76.50 3.15
C ILE A 378 -1.11 -76.29 3.45
N GLN A 379 -1.81 -75.60 2.54
CA GLN A 379 -3.26 -75.43 2.61
C GLN A 379 -3.88 -75.87 1.29
N SER A 380 -4.91 -76.72 1.36
CA SER A 380 -5.64 -77.20 0.17
C SER A 380 -4.71 -77.75 -0.92
N ASP A 381 -3.78 -78.63 -0.53
CA ASP A 381 -2.80 -79.24 -1.44
C ASP A 381 -1.91 -78.22 -2.19
N THR A 382 -1.73 -77.04 -1.61
CA THR A 382 -1.00 -75.92 -2.21
C THR A 382 0.06 -75.36 -1.27
N LEU A 383 1.26 -75.11 -1.79
CA LEU A 383 2.34 -74.41 -1.10
C LEU A 383 2.50 -72.99 -1.65
N HIS A 384 2.56 -71.99 -0.77
CA HIS A 384 2.74 -70.59 -1.13
C HIS A 384 4.21 -70.18 -1.06
N MET A 385 4.81 -69.96 -2.23
CA MET A 385 6.18 -69.47 -2.41
C MET A 385 6.20 -67.94 -2.65
N PHE A 386 7.33 -67.31 -2.33
CA PHE A 386 7.62 -65.94 -2.75
C PHE A 386 9.08 -65.74 -3.18
N LEU A 387 9.27 -64.74 -4.04
CA LEU A 387 10.56 -64.13 -4.37
C LEU A 387 10.42 -62.62 -4.19
N GLU A 388 11.30 -62.03 -3.40
CA GLU A 388 11.38 -60.58 -3.20
C GLU A 388 12.75 -60.08 -3.61
N ILE A 389 12.80 -58.96 -4.34
CA ILE A 389 14.04 -58.30 -4.74
C ILE A 389 14.02 -56.87 -4.18
N GLU A 390 15.13 -56.48 -3.56
CA GLU A 390 15.38 -55.11 -3.10
C GLU A 390 15.93 -54.28 -4.27
N PRO A 391 15.59 -52.99 -4.36
CA PRO A 391 15.94 -52.15 -5.50
C PRO A 391 17.42 -51.80 -5.63
#